data_AF-A0A200QZJ4-F1
#
_entry.id   AF-A0A200QZJ4-F1
#
_cell.length_a   1.000
_cell.length_b   1.000
_cell.length_c   1.000
_cell.angle_alpha   90.00
_cell.angle_beta   90.00
_cell.angle_gamma   90.00
#
_symmetry.space_group_name_H-M   'P 1'
#
loop_
_entity.id
_entity.type
_entity.pdbx_description
1 polymer ?
#
loop_
_entity_poly.entity_id
_entity_poly.type
_entity_poly.pdbx_seq_one_letter_code
_entity_poly.pdbx_strand_id
1 'polypeptide(L)' 'MIGKVGSILGEENVNVSFMSVGRIAPRKQAVMAIGVDDQPNKGTLKKIGEIPAVEEFVFLKL' A
#
# COMPACT_ATOMS: atom_id res chain seq x y z
N MET A 1 -5.86 -7.57 -3.41
CA MET A 1 -5.04 -6.35 -3.51
C MET A 1 -4.81 -5.73 -2.13
N ILE A 2 -5.82 -5.11 -1.50
CA ILE A 2 -5.69 -4.44 -0.18
C ILE A 2 -5.05 -5.34 0.88
N GLY A 3 -5.59 -6.56 1.07
CA GLY A 3 -5.03 -7.51 2.04
C GLY A 3 -3.57 -7.90 1.76
N LYS A 4 -3.13 -7.91 0.49
CA LYS A 4 -1.74 -8.25 0.14
C LYS A 4 -0.78 -7.14 0.58
N VAL A 5 -1.16 -5.88 0.42
CA VAL A 5 -0.38 -4.74 0.90
C VAL A 5 -0.27 -4.77 2.42
N GLY A 6 -1.39 -5.01 3.12
CA GLY A 6 -1.41 -5.17 4.58
C GLY A 6 -0.51 -6.31 5.07
N SER A 7 -0.53 -7.47 4.41
CA SER A 7 0.36 -8.59 4.74
C SER A 7 1.84 -8.23 4.57
N ILE A 8 2.23 -7.57 3.48
CA ILE A 8 3.62 -7.18 3.23
C ILE A 8 4.13 -6.20 4.30
N LEU A 9 3.29 -5.24 4.70
CA LEU A 9 3.63 -4.29 5.77
C LEU A 9 3.75 -5.02 7.12
N GLY A 10 2.82 -5.93 7.43
CA GLY A 10 2.83 -6.72 8.66
C GLY A 10 4.02 -7.68 8.76
N GLU A 11 4.44 -8.32 7.66
CA GLU A 11 5.65 -9.17 7.61
C GLU A 11 6.92 -8.39 7.99
N GLU A 12 6.95 -7.08 7.74
CA GLU A 12 8.07 -6.20 8.04
C GLU A 12 7.84 -5.40 9.33
N ASN A 13 6.82 -5.79 10.11
CA ASN A 13 6.44 -5.18 11.38
C ASN A 13 6.16 -3.67 11.29
N VAL A 14 5.61 -3.21 10.16
CA VAL A 14 5.19 -1.83 9.95
C VAL A 14 3.71 -1.69 10.26
N ASN A 15 3.39 -0.84 11.24
CA ASN A 15 2.00 -0.60 11.61
C ASN A 15 1.31 0.39 10.65
N VAL A 16 0.03 0.14 10.36
CA VAL A 16 -0.81 0.99 9.51
C VAL A 16 -1.66 1.90 10.40
N SER A 17 -1.45 3.21 10.31
CA SER A 17 -2.23 4.20 11.06
C SER A 17 -3.58 4.48 10.42
N PHE A 18 -3.64 4.47 9.09
CA PHE A 18 -4.90 4.55 8.34
C PHE A 18 -4.78 3.93 6.96
N MET A 19 -5.93 3.53 6.41
CA MET A 19 -6.05 3.08 5.03
C MET A 19 -7.35 3.60 4.45
N SER A 20 -7.26 4.44 3.42
CA SER A 20 -8.41 5.00 2.70
C SER A 20 -8.38 4.56 1.24
N VAL A 21 -9.52 4.08 0.75
CA VAL A 21 -9.66 3.57 -0.62
C VAL A 21 -10.80 4.27 -1.32
N GLY A 22 -10.49 5.01 -2.38
CA GLY A 22 -11.45 5.54 -3.33
C GLY A 22 -11.52 4.64 -4.55
N ARG A 23 -12.71 4.42 -5.12
CA ARG A 23 -12.89 3.66 -6.37
C ARG A 23 -13.91 4.32 -7.26
N ILE A 24 -13.71 4.23 -8.57
CA ILE A 24 -14.64 4.82 -9.56
C ILE A 24 -15.98 4.08 -9.55
N ALA A 25 -15.93 2.75 -9.52
CA ALA A 25 -17.09 1.87 -9.47
C ALA A 25 -16.70 0.54 -8.81
N PRO A 26 -17.67 -0.32 -8.45
CA PRO A 26 -17.38 -1.67 -7.97
C PRO A 26 -16.48 -2.43 -8.97
N ARG A 27 -15.36 -2.97 -8.47
CA ARG A 27 -14.38 -3.74 -9.27
C ARG A 27 -13.71 -2.97 -10.42
N LYS A 28 -13.76 -1.63 -10.40
CA LYS A 28 -13.01 -0.75 -11.31
C LYS A 28 -11.76 -0.18 -10.60
N GLN A 29 -11.05 0.72 -11.26
CA GLN A 29 -9.85 1.35 -10.70
C GLN A 29 -10.11 1.96 -9.33
N ALA A 30 -9.10 1.86 -8.48
CA ALA A 30 -9.11 2.37 -7.13
C ALA A 30 -7.78 3.04 -6.82
N VAL A 31 -7.84 4.07 -5.99
CA VAL A 31 -6.67 4.72 -5.39
C VAL A 31 -6.71 4.41 -3.90
N MET A 32 -5.56 4.02 -3.35
CA MET A 32 -5.41 3.70 -1.95
C MET A 32 -4.33 4.57 -1.33
N ALA A 33 -4.71 5.32 -0.28
CA ALA A 33 -3.78 6.06 0.56
C ALA A 33 -3.59 5.27 1.87
N ILE A 34 -2.33 5.04 2.25
CA ILE A 34 -1.98 4.28 3.45
C ILE A 34 -1.05 5.15 4.29
N GLY A 35 -1.46 5.43 5.51
CA GLY A 35 -0.60 5.98 6.54
C GLY A 35 0.08 4.85 7.31
N VAL A 36 1.38 5.00 7.57
CA VAL A 36 2.17 4.07 8.37
C VAL A 36 2.91 4.83 9.45
N ASP A 37 3.10 4.19 10.60
CA ASP A 37 3.78 4.82 11.74
C ASP A 37 5.30 4.91 11.52
N ASP A 38 5.86 3.87 10.90
CA ASP A 38 7.28 3.75 10.60
C ASP A 38 7.54 3.70 9.09
N GLN A 39 8.66 4.29 8.67
CA GLN A 39 9.07 4.27 7.27
C GLN A 39 9.40 2.83 6.84
N PRO A 40 8.69 2.24 5.85
CA PRO A 40 9.01 0.92 5.34
C PRO A 40 10.37 0.95 4.64
N ASN A 41 11.10 -0.17 4.71
CA ASN A 41 12.37 -0.29 4.03
C ASN A 41 12.18 -0.37 2.50
N LYS A 42 13.25 -0.14 1.74
CA LYS A 42 13.20 -0.14 0.26
C LYS A 42 12.72 -1.48 -0.31
N GLY A 43 13.02 -2.60 0.35
CA GLY A 43 12.55 -3.93 -0.05
C GLY A 43 11.04 -4.06 0.06
N THR A 44 10.46 -3.59 1.17
CA THR A 44 9.01 -3.54 1.40
C THR A 44 8.32 -2.67 0.34
N LEU A 45 8.83 -1.47 0.08
CA LEU A 45 8.27 -0.55 -0.92
C LEU A 45 8.33 -1.18 -2.32
N LYS A 46 9.43 -1.86 -2.67
CA LYS A 46 9.58 -2.58 -3.93
C LYS A 46 8.56 -3.73 -4.05
N LYS A 47 8.42 -4.56 -3.01
CA LYS A 47 7.42 -5.65 -2.97
C LYS A 47 6.00 -5.14 -3.21
N ILE A 48 5.66 -3.96 -2.67
CA ILE A 48 4.33 -3.34 -2.88
C ILE A 48 4.18 -2.87 -4.33
N GLY A 49 5.17 -2.17 -4.89
CA GLY A 49 5.14 -1.68 -6.27
C GLY A 49 5.12 -2.80 -7.32
N GLU A 50 5.66 -3.99 -7.00
CA GLU A 50 5.67 -5.16 -7.89
C GLU A 50 4.38 -5.99 -7.84
N ILE A 51 3.39 -5.61 -7.01
CA ILE A 51 2.09 -6.28 -7.01
C ILE A 51 1.46 -6.12 -8.41
N PRO A 52 1.12 -7.21 -9.13
CA PRO A 52 0.69 -7.13 -10.54
C PRO A 52 -0.52 -6.25 -10.83
N ALA A 53 -1.32 -5.93 -9.81
CA ALA A 53 -2.51 -5.13 -9.93
C ALA A 53 -2.29 -3.64 -9.54
N VAL A 54 -1.07 -3.26 -9.16
CA VAL A 54 -0.68 -1.87 -8.90
C VAL A 54 -0.22 -1.25 -10.21
N GLU A 55 -0.97 -0.26 -10.69
CA GLU A 55 -0.63 0.48 -11.91
C GLU A 55 0.43 1.56 -11.64
N GLU A 56 0.32 2.22 -10.49
CA GLU A 56 1.23 3.27 -10.05
C GLU A 56 1.44 3.19 -8.54
N PHE A 57 2.68 3.42 -8.10
CA PHE A 57 3.07 3.42 -6.69
C PHE A 57 3.96 4.61 -6.40
N VAL A 58 3.58 5.39 -5.38
CA VAL A 58 4.35 6.55 -4.92
C VAL A 58 4.50 6.46 -3.40
N PHE A 59 5.74 6.62 -2.93
CA PHE A 59 6.03 6.79 -1.52
C PHE A 59 6.31 8.26 -1.23
N LEU A 60 5.56 8.84 -0.30
CA LEU A 60 5.72 10.22 0.15
C LEU A 60 6.21 10.21 1.59
N LYS A 61 7.29 10.96 1.85
CA LYS A 61 7.75 11.25 3.21
C LYS A 61 7.32 12.69 3.53
N LEU A 62 6.36 12.82 4.43
CA LEU A 62 5.84 14.10 4.93
C LEU A 62 6.54 14.52 6.23
#